data_AF-A0A8T6N6P9-F1
#
_entry.id   AF-A0A8T6N6P9-F1
#
_cell.length_a   1.000
_cell.length_b   1.000
_cell.length_c   1.000
_cell.angle_alpha   90.00
_cell.angle_beta   90.00
_cell.angle_gamma   90.00
#
_symmetry.space_group_name_H-M   'P 1'
#
loop_
_entity.id
_entity.type
_entity.pdbx_description
1 polymer ?
#
loop_
_entity_poly.entity_id
_entity_poly.type
_entity_poly.pdbx_seq_one_letter_code
_entity_poly.pdbx_strand_id
1 'polypeptide(L)'
;IGFYEGFLGPGTGSMLMAGYIKGAGFGMDRAAATARVLNFGGNIGSIAVFALAASVNYEVAIPFALANMIGGYMAPGYVLRYGYSMLRPLFLVMAAILILSQGVDYLV
;
A
#
# COMPACT_ATOMS: atom_id res chain seq x y z
N ILE A 1 9.13 9.29 10.73
CA ILE A 1 8.13 8.62 9.86
C ILE A 1 8.33 9.02 8.40
N GLY A 2 8.39 10.31 8.04
CA GLY A 2 8.59 10.72 6.64
C GLY A 2 9.83 10.13 5.94
N PHE A 3 10.95 9.95 6.65
CA PHE A 3 12.14 9.27 6.10
C PHE A 3 11.88 7.77 5.83
N TYR A 4 11.21 7.08 6.75
CA TYR A 4 10.81 5.67 6.60
C TYR A 4 9.82 5.50 5.44
N GLU A 5 8.88 6.44 5.32
CA GLU A 5 7.89 6.48 4.25
C GLU A 5 8.52 6.60 2.87
N GLY A 6 9.46 7.53 2.71
CA GLY A 6 10.11 7.77 1.42
C GLY A 6 11.09 6.66 0.99
N PHE A 7 11.66 5.91 1.94
CA PHE A 7 12.69 4.90 1.63
C PHE A 7 12.13 3.47 1.58
N LEU A 8 11.36 3.06 2.60
CA LEU A 8 10.81 1.70 2.67
C LEU A 8 9.42 1.67 2.05
N GLY A 9 8.48 2.48 2.55
CA GLY A 9 7.10 2.56 2.03
C GLY A 9 6.06 1.71 2.79
N PRO A 10 6.18 0.37 2.92
CA PRO A 10 5.14 -0.47 3.49
C PRO A 10 5.08 -0.34 5.02
N GLY A 11 3.85 -0.29 5.54
CA GLY A 11 3.57 -0.14 6.96
C GLY A 11 3.54 1.31 7.47
N THR A 12 3.84 2.32 6.63
CA THR A 12 3.82 3.72 7.05
C THR A 12 2.43 4.15 7.52
N GLY A 13 1.35 3.80 6.80
CA GLY A 13 -0.01 4.14 7.19
C GLY A 13 -0.44 3.55 8.54
N SER A 14 -0.02 2.32 8.86
CA SER A 14 -0.31 1.69 10.16
C SER A 14 0.54 2.30 11.29
N MET A 15 1.80 2.66 11.01
CA MET A 15 2.64 3.41 11.97
C MET A 15 2.08 4.81 12.25
N LEU A 16 1.61 5.52 11.22
CA LEU A 16 0.93 6.82 11.37
C LEU A 16 -0.35 6.69 12.19
N MET A 17 -1.18 5.69 11.90
CA MET A 17 -2.40 5.42 12.66
C MET A 17 -2.09 5.14 14.13
N ALA A 18 -1.09 4.30 14.42
CA ALA A 18 -0.64 4.04 15.78
C ALA A 18 -0.09 5.31 16.47
N GLY A 19 0.60 6.15 15.72
CA GLY A 19 1.08 7.46 16.20
C GLY A 19 -0.06 8.41 16.54
N TYR A 20 -1.11 8.50 15.73
CA TYR A 20 -2.29 9.34 16.03
C TYR A 20 -3.10 8.80 17.21
N ILE A 21 -3.23 7.48 17.35
CA ILE A 21 -3.91 6.86 18.49
C ILE A 21 -3.13 7.10 19.78
N LYS A 22 -1.83 6.77 19.81
CA LYS A 22 -1.02 6.87 21.04
C LYS A 22 -0.55 8.28 21.36
N GLY A 23 -0.28 9.10 20.35
CA GLY A 23 0.30 10.44 20.52
C GLY A 23 -0.74 11.55 20.56
N ALA A 24 -1.74 11.51 19.68
CA ALA A 24 -2.77 12.56 19.59
C ALA A 24 -4.10 12.18 20.26
N GLY A 25 -4.23 10.96 20.78
CA GLY A 25 -5.45 10.48 21.44
C GLY A 25 -6.64 10.33 20.49
N PHE A 26 -6.41 10.18 19.19
CA PHE A 26 -7.49 10.05 18.23
C PHE A 26 -8.18 8.69 18.35
N GLY A 27 -9.51 8.69 18.17
CA GLY A 27 -10.27 7.47 17.93
C GLY A 27 -9.75 6.74 16.68
N MET A 28 -9.92 5.43 16.64
CA MET A 28 -9.39 4.58 15.55
C MET A 28 -9.91 5.00 14.17
N ASP A 29 -11.14 5.51 14.13
CA ASP A 29 -11.81 6.10 12.98
C ASP A 29 -11.09 7.36 12.47
N ARG A 30 -10.89 8.36 13.34
CA ARG A 30 -10.23 9.62 12.99
C ARG A 30 -8.76 9.39 12.68
N ALA A 31 -8.08 8.54 13.44
CA ALA A 31 -6.69 8.17 13.20
C ALA A 31 -6.51 7.48 11.85
N ALA A 32 -7.41 6.56 11.48
CA ALA A 32 -7.34 5.87 10.20
C ALA A 32 -7.57 6.80 9.01
N ALA A 33 -8.54 7.72 9.11
CA ALA A 33 -8.80 8.71 8.08
C ALA A 33 -7.60 9.65 7.88
N THR A 34 -7.10 10.26 8.97
CA THR A 34 -5.97 11.21 8.90
C THR A 34 -4.67 10.54 8.46
N ALA A 35 -4.37 9.32 8.94
CA ALA A 35 -3.19 8.57 8.52
C ALA A 35 -3.20 8.24 7.01
N ARG A 36 -4.36 7.88 6.45
CA ARG A 36 -4.49 7.60 5.01
C ARG A 36 -4.28 8.85 4.16
N VAL A 37 -4.86 9.99 4.56
CA VAL A 37 -4.67 11.26 3.84
C VAL A 37 -3.20 11.69 3.86
N LEU A 38 -2.55 11.59 5.02
CA LEU A 38 -1.14 11.96 5.12
C LEU A 38 -0.25 11.02 4.31
N ASN A 39 -0.50 9.72 4.35
CA ASN A 39 0.25 8.75 3.57
C ASN A 39 0.04 8.93 2.05
N PHE A 40 -1.15 9.34 1.63
CA PHE A 40 -1.40 9.71 0.24
C PHE A 40 -0.57 10.94 -0.18
N GLY A 41 -0.54 11.98 0.66
CA GLY A 41 0.30 13.16 0.44
C GLY A 41 1.80 12.83 0.39
N GLY A 42 2.27 11.93 1.27
CA GLY A 42 3.65 11.45 1.29
C GLY A 42 4.04 10.69 0.02
N ASN A 43 3.17 9.80 -0.47
CA ASN A 43 3.37 9.13 -1.77
C ASN A 43 3.42 10.11 -2.95
N ILE A 44 2.58 11.16 -2.96
CA ILE A 44 2.66 12.23 -3.97
C ILE A 44 4.02 12.96 -3.89
N GLY A 45 4.47 13.28 -2.67
CA GLY A 45 5.79 13.88 -2.46
C GLY A 45 6.92 12.99 -2.98
N SER A 46 6.83 11.68 -2.73
CA SER A 46 7.79 10.69 -3.24
C SER A 46 7.82 10.65 -4.77
N ILE A 47 6.65 10.62 -5.43
CA ILE A 47 6.55 10.69 -6.89
C ILE A 47 7.20 11.97 -7.43
N ALA A 48 6.94 13.13 -6.81
CA ALA A 48 7.52 14.40 -7.24
C ALA A 48 9.05 14.40 -7.12
N VAL A 49 9.60 13.89 -6.02
CA VAL A 49 11.05 13.79 -5.79
C VAL A 49 11.70 12.82 -6.78
N PHE A 50 11.12 11.63 -6.99
CA PHE A 50 11.67 10.65 -7.93
C PHE A 50 11.55 11.11 -9.39
N ALA A 51 10.47 11.80 -9.74
CA ALA A 51 10.31 12.41 -11.06
C ALA A 51 11.38 13.48 -11.33
N LEU A 52 11.70 14.32 -10.33
CA LEU A 52 12.78 15.31 -10.42
C LEU A 52 14.18 14.67 -10.49
N ALA A 53 14.37 13.52 -9.84
CA ALA A 53 15.63 12.77 -9.87
C ALA A 53 15.86 11.98 -11.19
N ALA A 54 14.91 12.02 -12.13
CA ALA A 54 14.92 11.26 -13.41
C ALA A 54 15.07 9.73 -13.27
N SER A 55 14.84 9.17 -12.08
CA SER A 55 15.01 7.74 -11.79
C SER A 55 13.72 6.93 -11.98
N VAL A 56 12.70 7.49 -12.64
CA VAL A 56 11.40 6.82 -12.81
C VAL A 56 11.37 6.07 -14.14
N ASN A 57 11.31 4.75 -14.09
CA ASN A 57 10.98 3.93 -15.25
C ASN A 57 9.47 3.96 -15.47
N TYR A 58 9.01 4.80 -16.41
CA TYR A 58 7.60 4.99 -16.71
C TYR A 58 6.94 3.75 -17.35
N GLU A 59 7.71 2.90 -18.04
CA GLU A 59 7.19 1.67 -18.65
C GLU A 59 6.71 0.68 -17.60
N VAL A 60 7.35 0.64 -16.43
CA VAL A 60 6.94 -0.20 -15.29
C VAL A 60 5.99 0.55 -14.36
N ALA A 61 6.25 1.84 -14.10
CA ALA A 61 5.50 2.62 -13.13
C ALA A 61 4.03 2.79 -13.52
N ILE A 62 3.71 3.03 -14.79
CA ILE A 62 2.34 3.26 -15.25
C ILE A 62 1.46 1.99 -15.13
N PRO A 63 1.86 0.83 -15.69
CA PRO A 63 1.09 -0.41 -15.51
C PRO A 63 0.94 -0.79 -14.03
N PHE A 64 2.00 -0.61 -13.23
CA PHE A 64 1.96 -0.91 -11.81
C PHE A 64 0.99 0.00 -11.04
N ALA A 65 0.97 1.30 -11.35
CA ALA A 65 0.02 2.24 -10.76
C ALA A 65 -1.43 1.89 -11.11
N LEU A 66 -1.71 1.56 -12.38
CA LEU A 66 -3.05 1.16 -12.83
C LEU A 66 -3.51 -0.13 -12.13
N ALA A 67 -2.66 -1.15 -12.05
CA ALA A 67 -2.98 -2.39 -11.36
C ALA A 67 -3.29 -2.15 -9.86
N ASN A 68 -2.51 -1.31 -9.19
CA ASN A 68 -2.75 -0.92 -7.79
C ASN A 68 -4.07 -0.16 -7.61
N MET A 69 -4.40 0.78 -8.51
CA MET A 69 -5.67 1.52 -8.46
C MET A 69 -6.88 0.59 -8.63
N ILE A 70 -6.82 -0.33 -9.60
CA ILE A 70 -7.90 -1.30 -9.84
C ILE A 70 -8.08 -2.22 -8.63
N GLY A 71 -6.99 -2.79 -8.11
CA GLY A 71 -7.04 -3.65 -6.92
C GLY A 71 -7.56 -2.91 -5.69
N GLY A 72 -7.10 -1.68 -5.46
CA GLY A 72 -7.52 -0.83 -4.35
C GLY A 72 -9.00 -0.44 -4.41
N TYR A 73 -9.57 -0.28 -5.61
CA TYR A 73 -10.99 0.01 -5.79
C TYR A 73 -11.87 -1.24 -5.64
N MET A 74 -11.44 -2.38 -6.20
CA MET A 74 -12.23 -3.61 -6.18
C MET A 74 -12.25 -4.30 -4.81
N ALA A 75 -11.14 -4.24 -4.05
CA ALA A 75 -11.01 -4.97 -2.79
C ALA A 75 -12.05 -4.59 -1.71
N PRO A 76 -12.32 -3.30 -1.41
CA PRO A 76 -13.36 -2.92 -0.44
C PRO A 76 -14.75 -3.39 -0.87
N GLY A 77 -15.08 -3.26 -2.15
CA GLY A 77 -16.37 -3.70 -2.70
C GLY A 77 -16.56 -5.22 -2.55
N TYR A 78 -15.50 -6.00 -2.76
CA TYR A 78 -15.50 -7.45 -2.55
C TYR A 78 -15.72 -7.81 -1.07
N VAL A 79 -15.04 -7.12 -0.16
CA VAL A 79 -15.18 -7.36 1.30
C VAL A 79 -16.58 -7.00 1.79
N LEU A 80 -17.15 -5.89 1.31
CA LEU A 80 -18.51 -5.48 1.69
C LEU A 80 -19.57 -6.45 1.15
N ARG A 81 -19.37 -7.04 -0.03
CA ARG A 81 -20.35 -7.93 -0.68
C ARG A 81 -20.30 -9.37 -0.17
N TYR A 82 -19.09 -9.91 0.07
CA TYR A 82 -18.89 -11.33 0.41
C TYR A 82 -18.36 -11.56 1.83
N GLY A 83 -18.10 -10.50 2.58
CA GLY A 83 -17.55 -10.56 3.93
C GLY A 83 -16.08 -10.99 3.98
N TYR A 84 -15.52 -11.04 5.20
CA TYR A 84 -14.12 -11.41 5.44
C TYR A 84 -13.79 -12.87 5.11
N SER A 85 -14.79 -13.75 5.04
CA SER A 85 -14.64 -15.17 4.69
C SER A 85 -13.97 -15.36 3.32
N MET A 86 -14.35 -14.54 2.33
CA MET A 86 -13.85 -14.63 0.97
C MET A 86 -12.48 -13.94 0.78
N LEU A 87 -12.12 -13.02 1.68
CA LEU A 87 -10.85 -12.29 1.61
C LEU A 87 -9.65 -13.20 1.91
N ARG A 88 -9.82 -14.13 2.87
CA ARG A 88 -8.77 -15.04 3.31
C ARG A 88 -8.25 -15.98 2.20
N PRO A 89 -9.09 -16.72 1.46
CA PRO A 89 -8.60 -17.58 0.37
C PRO A 89 -7.96 -16.77 -0.75
N LEU A 90 -8.50 -15.60 -1.11
CA LEU A 90 -7.89 -14.70 -2.09
C LEU A 90 -6.45 -14.33 -1.70
N PHE A 91 -6.25 -13.94 -0.44
CA PHE A 91 -4.94 -13.57 0.07
C PHE A 91 -3.96 -14.75 0.07
N LEU A 92 -4.42 -15.94 0.45
CA LEU A 92 -3.61 -17.17 0.44
C LEU A 92 -3.19 -17.58 -0.98
N VAL A 93 -4.10 -17.48 -1.95
CA VAL A 93 -3.81 -17.78 -3.37
C VAL A 93 -2.76 -16.81 -3.91
N MET A 94 -2.91 -15.51 -3.66
CA MET A 94 -1.92 -14.52 -4.10
C MET A 94 -0.56 -14.72 -3.43
N ALA A 95 -0.54 -15.04 -2.12
CA ALA A 95 0.70 -15.37 -1.42
C ALA A 95 1.39 -16.60 -2.01
N ALA A 96 0.63 -17.66 -2.33
CA ALA A 96 1.19 -18.85 -2.97
C ALA A 96 1.78 -18.54 -4.36
N ILE A 97 1.08 -17.74 -5.17
CA ILE A 97 1.58 -17.30 -6.48
C ILE A 97 2.89 -16.52 -6.34
N LEU A 98 2.94 -15.55 -5.42
CA LEU A 98 4.15 -14.74 -5.20
C LEU A 98 5.33 -15.58 -4.72
N ILE A 99 5.10 -16.53 -3.81
CA ILE A 99 6.16 -17.43 -3.34
C ILE A 99 6.69 -18.29 -4.50
N LEU A 100 5.79 -18.80 -5.34
CA LEU A 100 6.17 -19.60 -6.51
C LEU A 100 6.94 -18.76 -7.53
N SER A 101 6.47 -17.55 -7.86
CA SER A 101 7.17 -16.68 -8.82
C SER A 101 8.56 -16.30 -8.31
N GLN A 102 8.67 -15.93 -7.02
CA GLN A 102 9.96 -15.59 -6.42
C GLN A 102 10.91 -16.79 -6.38
N GLY A 103 10.38 -17.99 -6.16
CA GLY A 103 11.17 -19.23 -6.19
C GLY A 103 11.69 -19.56 -7.58
N VAL A 104 10.89 -19.32 -8.63
CA VAL A 104 11.32 -19.49 -10.03
C VAL A 104 12.40 -18.48 -10.39
N ASP A 105 12.20 -17.20 -10.05
CA ASP A 105 13.18 -16.13 -10.29
C ASP A 105 14.51 -16.36 -9.53
N TYR A 106 14.51 -17.13 -8.44
CA TYR A 106 15.73 -17.48 -7.70
C TYR A 106 16.48 -18.68 -8.31
N LEU A 107 15.79 -19.55 -9.06
CA LEU A 107 16.34 -20.77 -9.63
C LEU A 107 16.84 -20.60 -11.07
N VAL A 108 16.30 -19.63 -11.81
CA VAL A 108 16.68 -19.27 -13.20
C VAL A 108 17.69 -18.12 -13.19
#